data_AF-A0A8J2UDS6-F1
#
_entry.id   AF-A0A8J2UDS6-F1
#
_cell.length_a   1.000
_cell.length_b   1.000
_cell.length_c   1.000
_cell.angle_alpha   90.00
_cell.angle_beta   90.00
_cell.angle_gamma   90.00
#
_symmetry.space_group_name_H-M   'P 1'
#
loop_
_entity.id
_entity.type
_entity.pdbx_description
1 polymer ?
#
loop_
_entity_poly.entity_id
_entity_poly.type
_entity_poly.pdbx_seq_one_letter_code
_entity_poly.pdbx_strand_id
1 'polypeptide(L)'
;MPTNETIILFSKRKLTKLLFFSVGYGLLGLRQIVKKRPGLVIDKTGFTDYSSGLAAGHVSWSDVRGIKIVSLPGHKQRYIAIILKNPHAYLERQSSALKRKAMTLNLRKYGSPVQLSDTSLRCTFDELHYHLQKHFDRSRPYVLN
;
A
#
# COMPACT_ATOMS: atom_id res chain seq x y z
N MET A 1 22.18 -0.76 -18.60
CA MET A 1 21.49 0.37 -17.96
C MET A 1 20.36 -0.20 -17.11
N PRO A 2 20.20 0.14 -15.82
CA PRO A 2 19.05 -0.35 -15.07
C PRO A 2 17.80 0.32 -15.64
N THR A 3 16.90 -0.50 -16.17
CA THR A 3 15.59 -0.10 -16.68
C THR A 3 14.83 0.69 -15.61
N ASN A 4 14.21 1.80 -16.02
CA ASN A 4 13.28 2.59 -15.19
C ASN A 4 11.99 1.77 -14.94
N GLU A 5 12.09 0.68 -14.20
CA GLU A 5 10.98 -0.24 -13.92
C GLU A 5 10.04 0.37 -12.88
N THR A 6 9.17 1.29 -13.29
CA THR A 6 8.02 1.69 -12.47
C THR A 6 6.99 0.58 -12.50
N ILE A 7 6.62 0.06 -11.33
CA ILE A 7 5.58 -0.95 -11.20
C ILE A 7 4.29 -0.30 -10.71
N ILE A 8 3.21 -0.55 -11.44
CA ILE A 8 1.87 -0.06 -11.11
C ILE A 8 0.97 -1.25 -10.83
N LEU A 9 0.62 -1.45 -9.56
CA LEU A 9 -0.37 -2.44 -9.16
C LEU A 9 -1.74 -1.75 -9.08
N PHE A 10 -2.72 -2.25 -9.83
CA PHE A 10 -4.06 -1.67 -9.86
C PHE A 10 -4.93 -2.14 -8.71
N SER A 11 -5.89 -1.32 -8.27
CA SER A 11 -6.79 -1.73 -7.19
C SER A 11 -7.83 -2.78 -7.64
N LYS A 12 -8.19 -3.73 -6.75
CA LYS A 12 -9.37 -4.60 -6.92
C LYS A 12 -10.61 -3.70 -6.82
N ARG A 13 -11.43 -3.67 -7.88
CA ARG A 13 -12.72 -2.97 -7.80
C ARG A 13 -13.63 -3.80 -6.91
N LYS A 14 -14.08 -3.25 -5.77
CA LYS A 14 -15.32 -3.74 -5.16
C LYS A 14 -16.42 -3.34 -6.12
N LEU A 15 -16.99 -4.30 -6.84
CA LEU A 15 -18.26 -4.08 -7.53
C LEU A 15 -19.28 -3.93 -6.41
N THR A 16 -19.47 -2.71 -5.90
CA THR A 16 -20.56 -2.42 -4.99
C THR A 16 -21.82 -2.68 -5.80
N LYS A 17 -22.38 -3.88 -5.66
CA LYS A 17 -23.75 -4.15 -6.11
C LYS A 17 -24.62 -3.26 -5.23
N LEU A 18 -24.83 -2.03 -5.68
CA LEU A 18 -25.88 -1.18 -5.17
C LEU A 18 -27.15 -1.92 -5.61
N LEU A 19 -27.68 -2.78 -4.74
CA LEU A 19 -29.02 -3.34 -4.84
C LEU A 19 -29.96 -2.14 -4.77
N PHE A 20 -30.16 -1.48 -5.90
CA PHE A 20 -31.22 -0.50 -6.04
C PHE A 20 -32.52 -1.28 -6.09
N PHE A 21 -33.18 -1.32 -4.94
CA PHE A 21 -34.60 -1.57 -4.87
C PHE A 21 -35.31 -0.34 -5.48
N SER A 22 -35.47 -0.33 -6.80
CA SER A 22 -36.58 0.33 -7.51
C SER A 22 -36.38 0.25 -9.02
N VAL A 23 -37.44 -0.16 -9.70
CA VAL A 23 -37.60 -0.38 -11.16
C VAL A 23 -37.55 0.94 -11.97
N GLY A 24 -36.93 2.02 -11.45
CA GLY A 24 -37.01 3.37 -12.02
C GLY A 24 -35.78 3.91 -12.74
N TYR A 25 -34.60 3.27 -12.62
CA TYR A 25 -33.33 3.82 -13.14
C TYR A 25 -32.80 3.14 -14.42
N GLY A 26 -33.68 2.50 -15.18
CA GLY A 26 -33.31 1.73 -16.39
C GLY A 26 -32.81 2.54 -17.60
N LEU A 27 -32.78 3.88 -17.56
CA LEU A 27 -32.53 4.69 -18.76
C LEU A 27 -31.43 5.75 -18.67
N LEU A 28 -30.69 5.85 -17.55
CA LEU A 28 -29.52 6.74 -17.46
C LEU A 28 -28.26 5.92 -17.23
N GLY A 29 -27.88 5.20 -18.29
CA GLY A 29 -26.58 4.55 -18.43
C GLY A 29 -25.45 5.57 -18.46
N LEU A 30 -25.14 6.15 -17.30
CA LEU A 30 -23.89 6.88 -17.10
C LEU A 30 -22.77 5.85 -17.11
N ARG A 31 -22.16 5.69 -18.29
CA ARG A 31 -20.82 5.11 -18.45
C ARG A 31 -19.83 5.97 -17.69
N GLN A 32 -19.79 5.83 -16.36
CA GLN A 32 -18.73 6.38 -15.55
C GLN A 32 -17.46 5.59 -15.88
N ILE A 33 -16.70 6.11 -16.83
CA ILE A 33 -15.32 5.69 -17.06
C ILE A 33 -14.54 6.19 -15.84
N VAL A 34 -14.62 5.44 -14.74
CA VAL A 34 -13.79 5.64 -13.56
C VAL A 34 -12.35 5.45 -14.04
N LYS A 35 -11.63 6.58 -14.22
CA LYS A 35 -10.20 6.60 -14.54
C LYS A 35 -9.50 5.61 -13.61
N LYS A 36 -8.78 4.64 -14.19
CA LYS A 36 -8.06 3.60 -13.44
C LYS A 36 -6.93 4.26 -12.64
N ARG A 37 -7.20 4.69 -11.41
CA ARG A 37 -6.15 5.15 -10.51
C ARG A 37 -5.30 3.94 -10.09
N PRO A 38 -3.96 4.06 -10.07
CA PRO A 38 -3.10 3.01 -9.57
C PRO A 38 -3.41 2.73 -8.09
N GLY A 39 -3.32 1.47 -7.66
CA GLY A 39 -3.49 1.06 -6.27
C GLY A 39 -2.20 1.18 -5.47
N LEU A 40 -1.06 0.80 -6.06
CA LEU A 40 0.28 1.00 -5.50
C LEU A 40 1.22 1.34 -6.65
N VAL A 41 2.06 2.36 -6.46
CA VAL A 41 3.13 2.74 -7.38
C VAL A 41 4.45 2.48 -6.68
N ILE A 42 5.35 1.74 -7.33
CA ILE A 42 6.70 1.43 -6.84
C ILE A 42 7.70 1.87 -7.90
N ASP A 43 8.71 2.64 -7.51
CA ASP A 43 9.76 3.11 -8.41
C ASP A 43 11.12 3.17 -7.69
N LYS A 44 12.11 3.84 -8.30
CA LYS A 44 13.46 3.96 -7.76
C LYS A 44 13.59 4.88 -6.55
N THR A 45 12.65 5.79 -6.31
CA THR A 45 12.71 6.72 -5.17
C THR A 45 11.96 6.16 -3.97
N GLY A 46 10.92 5.36 -4.21
CA GLY A 46 10.12 4.79 -3.14
C GLY A 46 8.87 4.07 -3.62
N PHE A 47 7.83 4.17 -2.81
CA PHE A 47 6.49 3.73 -3.21
C PHE A 47 5.40 4.67 -2.66
N THR A 48 4.24 4.63 -3.30
CA THR A 48 3.05 5.37 -2.87
C THR A 48 1.83 4.46 -2.94
N ASP A 49 1.23 4.22 -1.77
CA ASP A 49 0.01 3.43 -1.61
C ASP A 49 -1.24 4.30 -1.78
N TYR A 50 -2.15 3.88 -2.64
CA TYR A 50 -3.48 4.45 -2.86
C TYR A 50 -4.60 3.42 -2.58
N SER A 51 -4.22 2.20 -2.18
CA SER A 51 -5.09 1.05 -2.03
C SER A 51 -5.64 0.89 -0.61
N SER A 52 -5.12 1.67 0.35
CA SER A 52 -5.49 1.66 1.76
C SER A 52 -6.02 3.02 2.24
N GLY A 53 -7.02 2.99 3.13
CA GLY A 53 -7.44 4.17 3.89
C GLY A 53 -6.37 4.70 4.86
N LEU A 54 -5.33 3.90 5.12
CA LEU A 54 -4.16 4.26 5.94
C LEU A 54 -2.92 4.59 5.10
N ALA A 55 -3.09 4.88 3.81
CA ALA A 55 -2.02 5.26 2.88
C ALA A 55 -1.09 6.33 3.48
N ALA A 56 0.18 6.03 3.70
CA ALA A 56 1.06 6.95 4.43
C ALA A 56 1.43 8.22 3.63
N GLY A 57 1.15 8.25 2.33
CA GLY A 57 1.80 9.15 1.36
C GLY A 57 3.00 8.46 0.70
N HIS A 58 3.84 9.21 -0.02
CA HIS A 58 5.08 8.66 -0.56
C HIS A 58 6.03 8.21 0.56
N VAL A 59 6.59 7.02 0.45
CA VAL A 59 7.57 6.44 1.37
C VAL A 59 8.86 6.27 0.59
N SER A 60 9.89 7.05 0.94
CA SER A 60 11.20 6.97 0.29
C SER A 60 11.93 5.70 0.73
N TRP A 61 12.63 5.03 -0.19
CA TRP A 61 13.48 3.89 0.18
C TRP A 61 14.58 4.27 1.18
N SER A 62 15.05 5.52 1.15
CA SER A 62 16.01 6.04 2.12
C SER A 62 15.50 5.99 3.56
N ASP A 63 14.18 6.01 3.75
CA ASP A 63 13.54 5.99 5.07
C ASP A 63 13.23 4.56 5.53
N VAL A 64 13.31 3.58 4.63
CA VAL A 64 13.05 2.17 4.92
C VAL A 64 14.31 1.54 5.50
N ARG A 65 14.19 0.99 6.71
CA ARG A 65 15.20 0.17 7.38
C ARG A 65 15.08 -1.30 6.99
N GLY A 66 13.86 -1.79 6.77
CA GLY A 66 13.63 -3.18 6.40
C GLY A 66 12.18 -3.44 6.00
N ILE A 67 11.94 -4.61 5.40
CA ILE A 67 10.61 -5.10 5.04
C ILE A 67 10.39 -6.39 5.82
N LYS A 68 9.25 -6.53 6.49
CA LYS A 68 8.91 -7.71 7.28
C LYS A 68 7.53 -8.21 6.93
N ILE A 69 7.37 -9.52 6.81
CA ILE A 69 6.05 -10.15 6.79
C ILE A 69 5.59 -10.28 8.24
N VAL A 70 4.39 -9.79 8.53
CA VAL A 70 3.74 -9.90 9.84
C VAL A 70 2.35 -10.50 9.70
N SER A 71 1.95 -11.29 10.66
CA SER A 71 0.59 -11.83 10.78
C SER A 71 0.17 -11.82 12.24
N LEU A 72 -1.14 -11.84 12.45
CA LEU A 72 -1.70 -12.03 13.78
C LEU A 72 -1.80 -13.53 14.08
N PRO A 73 -1.37 -14.00 15.26
CA PRO A 73 -1.64 -15.37 15.70
C PRO A 73 -3.14 -15.67 15.60
N GLY A 74 -3.50 -16.80 14.97
CA GLY A 74 -4.90 -17.18 14.74
C GLY A 74 -5.59 -16.49 13.55
N HIS A 75 -4.93 -15.56 12.84
CA HIS A 75 -5.47 -14.93 11.63
C HIS A 75 -4.68 -15.37 10.40
N LYS A 76 -5.40 -15.73 9.33
CA LYS A 76 -4.79 -16.10 8.03
C LYS A 76 -4.22 -14.90 7.27
N GLN A 77 -4.60 -13.68 7.64
CA GLN A 77 -4.19 -12.49 6.90
C GLN A 77 -2.75 -12.11 7.22
N ARG A 78 -1.94 -12.02 6.18
CA ARG A 78 -0.55 -11.54 6.21
C ARG A 78 -0.50 -10.08 5.78
N TYR A 79 0.43 -9.34 6.35
CA TYR A 79 0.74 -7.96 5.99
C TYR A 79 2.23 -7.81 5.77
N ILE A 80 2.61 -6.82 4.98
CA ILE A 80 3.98 -6.39 4.81
C ILE A 80 4.16 -5.12 5.63
N ALA A 81 4.90 -5.22 6.73
CA ALA A 81 5.29 -4.10 7.56
C ALA A 81 6.56 -3.45 6.99
N ILE A 82 6.47 -2.16 6.67
CA ILE A 82 7.60 -1.38 6.17
C ILE A 82 8.31 -0.74 7.36
N ILE A 83 9.42 -1.31 7.79
CA ILE A 83 10.13 -0.84 8.98
C ILE A 83 10.85 0.47 8.62
N LEU A 84 10.43 1.57 9.23
CA LEU A 84 10.98 2.90 8.97
C LEU A 84 12.11 3.26 9.93
N LYS A 85 13.03 4.12 9.49
CA LYS A 85 14.07 4.72 10.33
C LYS A 85 13.48 5.70 11.35
N ASN A 86 12.54 6.56 10.89
CA ASN A 86 11.78 7.46 11.75
C ASN A 86 10.27 7.28 11.52
N PRO A 87 9.60 6.34 12.22
CA PRO A 87 8.17 6.11 12.05
C PRO A 87 7.31 7.28 12.54
N HIS A 88 7.78 8.10 13.48
CA HIS A 88 7.01 9.22 14.04
C HIS A 88 6.78 10.34 13.02
N ALA A 89 7.77 10.64 12.17
CA ALA A 89 7.61 11.59 11.06
C ALA A 89 6.43 11.22 10.12
N TYR A 90 6.20 9.92 9.93
CA TYR A 90 5.10 9.42 9.10
C TYR A 90 3.73 9.49 9.80
N LEU A 91 3.70 9.53 11.14
CA LEU A 91 2.48 9.76 11.93
C LEU A 91 2.12 11.25 11.97
N GLU A 92 3.11 12.10 12.24
CA GLU A 92 2.94 13.55 12.42
C GLU A 92 2.44 14.23 11.15
N ARG A 93 2.90 13.78 9.97
CA ARG A 93 2.45 14.31 8.68
C ARG A 93 1.00 13.96 8.32
N GLN A 94 0.32 13.11 9.08
CA GLN A 94 -1.08 12.74 8.80
C GLN A 94 -2.03 13.83 9.30
N SER A 95 -2.73 14.50 8.39
CA SER A 95 -3.74 15.52 8.73
C SER A 95 -4.93 14.96 9.51
N SER A 96 -5.35 13.73 9.22
CA SER A 96 -6.48 13.09 9.91
C SER A 96 -6.05 12.49 11.25
N ALA A 97 -6.67 12.96 12.35
CA ALA A 97 -6.46 12.42 13.69
C ALA A 97 -6.84 10.93 13.79
N LEU A 98 -7.93 10.52 13.12
CA LEU A 98 -8.37 9.12 13.09
C LEU A 98 -7.32 8.24 12.41
N LYS A 99 -6.81 8.68 11.25
CA LYS A 99 -5.76 7.97 10.51
C LYS A 99 -4.48 7.88 11.32
N ARG A 100 -4.07 8.98 11.96
CA ARG A 100 -2.90 9.04 12.85
C ARG A 100 -3.05 8.02 13.99
N LYS A 101 -4.21 7.99 14.66
CA LYS A 101 -4.50 7.04 15.74
C LYS A 101 -4.42 5.58 15.26
N ALA A 102 -5.01 5.27 14.10
CA ALA A 102 -4.95 3.94 13.51
C ALA A 102 -3.51 3.53 13.15
N MET A 103 -2.72 4.43 12.54
CA MET A 103 -1.32 4.18 12.24
C MET A 103 -0.46 4.04 13.51
N THR A 104 -0.75 4.77 14.59
CA THR A 104 -0.09 4.58 15.90
C THR A 104 -0.36 3.19 16.46
N LEU A 105 -1.59 2.67 16.31
CA LEU A 105 -1.91 1.29 16.70
C LEU A 105 -1.13 0.27 15.86
N ASN A 106 -0.98 0.51 14.56
CA ASN A 106 -0.14 -0.34 13.71
C ASN A 106 1.32 -0.32 14.16
N LEU A 107 1.86 0.86 14.50
CA LEU A 107 3.22 1.00 15.03
C LEU A 107 3.39 0.17 16.31
N ARG A 108 2.47 0.30 17.27
CA ARG A 108 2.52 -0.47 18.53
C ARG A 108 2.43 -1.98 18.32
N LYS A 109 1.60 -2.41 17.36
CA LYS A 109 1.28 -3.83 17.16
C LYS A 109 2.27 -4.56 16.27
N TYR A 110 2.81 -3.89 15.26
CA TYR A 110 3.60 -4.50 14.19
C TYR A 110 4.99 -3.86 14.01
N GLY A 111 5.33 -2.88 14.85
CA GLY A 111 6.61 -2.17 14.78
C GLY A 111 6.71 -1.19 13.61
N SER A 112 5.61 -0.92 12.90
CA SER A 112 5.56 0.09 11.83
C SER A 112 4.16 0.70 11.66
N PRO A 113 4.06 2.02 11.40
CA PRO A 113 2.79 2.66 11.07
C PRO A 113 2.34 2.36 9.63
N VAL A 114 3.23 1.86 8.77
CA VAL A 114 2.97 1.58 7.34
C VAL A 114 2.87 0.09 7.11
N GLN A 115 1.69 -0.35 6.67
CA GLN A 115 1.41 -1.73 6.35
C GLN A 115 0.78 -1.84 4.98
N LEU A 116 1.24 -2.81 4.20
CA LEU A 116 0.68 -3.13 2.88
C LEU A 116 0.08 -4.54 2.91
N SER A 117 -0.94 -4.74 2.09
CA SER A 117 -1.55 -6.04 1.83
C SER A 117 -2.02 -6.11 0.39
N ASP A 118 -2.16 -7.31 -0.16
CA ASP A 118 -2.67 -7.55 -1.51
C ASP A 118 -4.20 -7.50 -1.58
N THR A 119 -4.90 -7.30 -0.45
CA THR A 119 -6.37 -7.40 -0.37
C THR A 119 -7.07 -6.49 -1.37
N SER A 120 -6.57 -5.27 -1.56
CA SER A 120 -7.11 -4.27 -2.46
C SER A 120 -6.29 -4.10 -3.74
N LEU A 121 -5.31 -4.96 -4.03
CA LEU A 121 -4.42 -4.88 -5.20
C LEU A 121 -4.61 -6.08 -6.14
N ARG A 122 -4.47 -5.88 -7.45
CA ARG A 122 -4.56 -6.95 -8.47
C ARG A 122 -3.22 -7.67 -8.62
N CYS A 123 -2.76 -8.27 -7.53
CA CYS A 123 -1.59 -9.13 -7.47
C CYS A 123 -1.77 -10.12 -6.29
N THR A 124 -0.90 -11.10 -6.20
CA THR A 124 -0.77 -11.95 -5.02
C THR A 124 0.05 -11.26 -3.93
N PHE A 125 -0.04 -11.77 -2.70
CA PHE A 125 0.83 -11.32 -1.61
C PHE A 125 2.31 -11.51 -1.92
N ASP A 126 2.67 -12.63 -2.55
CA ASP A 126 4.07 -12.98 -2.81
C ASP A 126 4.64 -12.10 -3.94
N GLU A 127 3.85 -11.76 -4.97
CA GLU A 127 4.22 -10.77 -5.99
C GLU A 127 4.43 -9.37 -5.40
N LEU A 128 3.52 -8.94 -4.51
CA LEU A 128 3.65 -7.66 -3.81
C LEU A 128 4.94 -7.61 -3.00
N HIS A 129 5.21 -8.66 -2.22
CA HIS A 129 6.41 -8.79 -1.42
C HIS A 129 7.66 -8.79 -2.29
N TYR A 130 7.68 -9.59 -3.36
CA TYR A 130 8.79 -9.66 -4.31
C TYR A 130 9.11 -8.28 -4.89
N HIS A 131 8.11 -7.53 -5.36
CA HIS A 131 8.35 -6.22 -5.96
C HIS A 131 8.86 -5.18 -4.95
N LEU A 132 8.31 -5.15 -3.74
CA LEU A 132 8.80 -4.26 -2.68
C LEU A 132 10.24 -4.61 -2.28
N GLN A 133 10.52 -5.88 -2.06
CA GLN A 133 11.84 -6.37 -1.65
C GLN A 133 12.88 -6.10 -2.74
N LYS A 134 12.59 -6.45 -4.00
CA LYS A 134 13.47 -6.20 -5.15
C LYS A 134 13.86 -4.73 -5.30
N HIS A 135 12.90 -3.81 -5.15
CA HIS A 135 13.18 -2.37 -5.26
C HIS A 135 13.96 -1.85 -4.06
N PHE A 136 13.61 -2.31 -2.87
CA PHE A 136 14.32 -1.96 -1.67
C PHE A 136 15.79 -2.42 -1.70
N ASP A 137 16.07 -3.65 -2.14
CA ASP A 137 17.44 -4.16 -2.25
C ASP A 137 18.25 -3.38 -3.29
N ARG A 138 17.64 -3.01 -4.42
CA ARG A 138 18.27 -2.15 -5.45
C ARG A 138 18.55 -0.73 -4.95
N SER A 139 17.79 -0.24 -3.98
CA SER A 139 17.97 1.11 -3.42
C SER A 139 19.13 1.20 -2.43
N ARG A 140 19.58 0.06 -1.91
CA ARG A 140 20.69 0.01 -0.97
C ARG A 140 22.01 0.07 -1.74
N PRO A 141 22.97 0.91 -1.33
CA PRO A 141 24.31 0.85 -1.89
C PRO A 141 24.90 -0.54 -1.63
N TYR A 142 25.53 -1.15 -2.64
CA TYR A 142 26.32 -2.36 -2.46
C TYR A 142 27.38 -2.07 -1.41
N VAL A 143 27.28 -2.71 -0.24
CA VAL A 143 28.38 -2.77 0.71
C VAL A 143 29.31 -3.84 0.15
N LEU A 144 30.39 -3.40 -0.52
CA LEU A 144 31.50 -4.29 -0.84
C LEU A 144 32.13 -4.69 0.50
N ASN A 145 31.96 -5.95 0.88
CA ASN A 145 32.70 -6.56 1.99
C ASN A 145 34.06 -7.01 1.48
#